data_AF-A0AB38N0J4-F1
#
_entry.id   AF-A0AB38N0J4-F1
#
_cell.length_a   1.000
_cell.length_b   1.000
_cell.length_c   1.000
_cell.angle_alpha   90.00
_cell.angle_beta   90.00
_cell.angle_gamma   90.00
#
_symmetry.space_group_name_H-M   'P 1'
#
loop_
_entity.id
_entity.type
_entity.pdbx_description
1 polymer ?
#
loop_
_entity_poly.entity_id
_entity_poly.type
_entity_poly.pdbx_seq_one_letter_code
_entity_poly.pdbx_strand_id
1 'polypeptide(L)' 'DSWKEEIVRMWRFSKSNGITEGFHRKMKLIQRRAYGFKNFENYRTRVRVLCC' A
#
# COMPACT_ATOMS: atom_id res chain seq x y z
N ASP A 1 2.72 -8.29 -25.43
CA ASP A 1 1.24 -8.41 -25.29
C ASP A 1 0.71 -8.71 -23.87
N SER A 2 1.52 -9.14 -22.89
CA SER A 2 1.02 -9.68 -21.60
C SER A 2 0.26 -8.72 -20.67
N TRP A 3 0.23 -7.41 -20.93
CA TRP A 3 -0.41 -6.40 -20.06
C TRP A 3 -1.53 -5.61 -20.75
N LYS A 4 -1.82 -5.91 -22.02
CA LYS A 4 -2.80 -5.15 -22.82
C LYS A 4 -4.19 -5.18 -22.19
N GLU A 5 -4.61 -6.34 -21.68
CA GLU A 5 -5.94 -6.50 -21.08
C GLU A 5 -6.09 -5.73 -19.77
N GLU A 6 -5.07 -5.77 -18.91
CA GLU A 6 -5.04 -5.06 -17.63
C GLU A 6 -5.06 -3.54 -17.83
N ILE A 7 -4.27 -3.04 -18.79
CA ILE A 7 -4.25 -1.63 -19.15
C ILE A 7 -5.63 -1.20 -19.64
N VAL A 8 -6.26 -1.96 -20.56
CA VAL A 8 -7.61 -1.65 -21.06
C VAL A 8 -8.65 -1.66 -19.92
N ARG A 9 -8.54 -2.56 -18.94
CA ARG A 9 -9.45 -2.58 -17.78
C ARG A 9 -9.32 -1.34 -16.89
N MET A 10 -8.13 -0.75 -16.74
CA MET A 10 -7.99 0.51 -15.99
C MET A 10 -8.87 1.63 -16.56
N TRP A 11 -9.01 1.73 -17.89
CA TRP A 11 -9.86 2.75 -18.53
C TRP A 11 -11.36 2.49 -18.37
N ARG A 12 -11.77 1.25 -18.04
CA ARG A 12 -13.17 0.90 -17.79
C ARG A 12 -13.66 1.33 -16.40
N PHE A 13 -12.76 1.55 -15.45
CA PHE A 13 -13.11 1.89 -14.08
C PHE A 13 -12.61 3.30 -13.74
N SER A 14 -13.47 4.17 -13.22
CA SER A 14 -13.09 5.49 -12.67
C SER A 14 -12.47 5.39 -11.27
N LYS A 15 -11.75 4.30 -10.98
CA LYS A 15 -11.12 4.07 -9.68
C LYS A 15 -9.79 4.82 -9.65
N SER A 16 -9.65 5.75 -8.69
CA SER A 16 -8.37 6.41 -8.44
C SER A 16 -7.50 5.55 -7.52
N ASN A 17 -6.18 5.62 -7.71
CA ASN A 17 -5.21 4.94 -6.84
C ASN A 17 -5.07 5.60 -5.45
N GLY A 18 -5.88 6.62 -5.14
CA GLY A 18 -5.73 7.43 -3.93
C GLY A 18 -5.85 6.65 -2.62
N ILE A 19 -6.72 5.63 -2.57
CA ILE A 19 -6.85 4.76 -1.38
C ILE A 19 -5.56 3.97 -1.16
N THR A 20 -5.05 3.33 -2.20
CA THR A 20 -3.81 2.54 -2.16
C THR A 20 -2.61 3.42 -1.81
N GLU A 21 -2.51 4.61 -2.41
CA GLU A 21 -1.46 5.60 -2.10
C GLU A 21 -1.54 6.10 -0.65
N GLY A 22 -2.76 6.30 -0.13
CA GLY A 22 -3.00 6.65 1.26
C GLY A 22 -2.47 5.59 2.23
N PHE A 23 -2.75 4.31 1.95
CA PHE A 23 -2.19 3.20 2.72
C PHE A 23 -0.67 3.11 2.61
N HIS A 24 -0.10 3.23 1.40
CA HIS A 24 1.34 3.25 1.21
C HIS A 24 2.03 4.39 1.98
N ARG A 25 1.43 5.58 2.01
CA ARG A 25 1.94 6.70 2.80
C ARG A 25 1.93 6.40 4.29
N LYS A 26 0.83 5.82 4.80
CA LYS A 26 0.70 5.44 6.22
C LYS A 26 1.72 4.37 6.62
N MET A 27 1.91 3.36 5.77
CA MET A 27 2.95 2.33 5.96
C MET A 27 4.36 2.93 6.03
N LYS A 28 4.72 3.82 5.10
CA LYS A 28 6.01 4.54 5.14
C LYS A 28 6.17 5.41 6.38
N LEU A 29 5.08 6.02 6.88
CA LEU A 29 5.10 6.79 8.12
C LEU A 29 5.37 5.89 9.34
N ILE A 30 4.76 4.70 9.39
CA ILE A 30 4.97 3.72 10.46
C ILE A 30 6.45 3.30 10.52
N GLN A 31 7.06 3.03 9.37
CA GLN A 31 8.49 2.71 9.29
C GLN A 31 9.38 3.87 9.77
N ARG A 32 9.08 5.11 9.34
CA ARG A 32 9.85 6.30 9.74
C ARG A 32 9.73 6.60 11.24
N ARG A 33 8.53 6.50 11.81
CA ARG A 33 8.30 6.71 13.26
C ARG A 33 9.02 5.68 14.12
N ALA A 34 9.19 4.46 13.62
CA ALA A 34 9.91 3.41 14.31
C ALA A 34 11.44 3.46 14.08
N TYR A 35 11.94 4.38 13.25
CA TYR A 35 13.33 4.40 12.77
C TYR A 35 13.78 3.07 12.16
N GLY A 36 12.84 2.36 11.51
CA GLY A 36 13.05 1.04 10.93
C GLY A 36 12.64 -0.11 11.86
N PHE A 37 12.05 -1.16 11.27
CA PHE A 37 11.73 -2.39 11.98
C PHE A 37 12.81 -3.43 11.70
N LYS A 38 13.46 -3.95 12.75
CA LYS A 38 14.39 -5.08 12.62
C LYS A 38 13.67 -6.42 12.39
N ASN A 39 12.46 -6.55 12.91
CA ASN A 39 11.62 -7.74 12.77
C ASN A 39 10.38 -7.41 11.93
N PHE A 40 10.18 -8.17 10.84
CA PHE A 40 9.05 -7.99 9.93
C PHE A 40 7.70 -8.27 10.60
N GLU A 41 7.63 -9.18 11.57
CA GLU A 41 6.37 -9.52 12.25
C GLU A 41 5.85 -8.34 13.09
N ASN A 42 6.78 -7.57 13.68
CA ASN A 42 6.45 -6.34 14.40
C ASN A 42 5.94 -5.25 13.46
N TYR A 43 6.52 -5.15 12.25
CA TYR A 43 6.02 -4.27 11.20
C TYR A 43 4.61 -4.69 10.75
N ARG A 44 4.41 -5.98 10.47
CA ARG A 44 3.11 -6.54 10.06
C ARG A 44 2.02 -6.27 11.09
N THR A 45 2.31 -6.49 12.37
CA THR A 45 1.39 -6.22 13.47
C THR A 45 1.00 -4.74 13.52
N ARG A 46 1.98 -3.83 13.41
CA ARG A 46 1.74 -2.38 13.39
C ARG A 46 0.90 -1.95 12.19
N VAL A 47 1.18 -2.49 11.00
CA VAL A 47 0.40 -2.20 9.79
C VAL A 47 -1.04 -2.69 9.94
N ARG A 48 -1.25 -3.90 10.50
CA ARG A 48 -2.60 -4.44 10.70
C ARG A 48 -3.42 -3.61 11.69
N VAL A 49 -2.81 -3.12 12.76
CA VAL A 49 -3.52 -2.30 13.76
C VAL A 49 -3.75 -0.87 13.26
N LEU A 50 -2.83 -0.31 12.48
CA LEU A 50 -2.86 1.10 12.11
C LEU A 50 -3.46 1.35 10.71
N CYS A 51 -3.47 0.38 9.81
CA CYS A 51 -3.97 0.54 8.43
C CYS A 51 -5.22 -0.29 8.13
N CYS A 52 -5.71 -1.13 9.04
CA CYS A 52 -7.09 -1.62 9.00
C CYS A 52 -8.02 -0.59 9.65
#